data_AF-A0A6G1AWW1-F1
#
_entry.id   AF-A0A6G1AWW1-F1
#
_cell.length_a   1.000
_cell.length_b   1.000
_cell.length_c   1.000
_cell.angle_alpha   90.00
_cell.angle_beta   90.00
_cell.angle_gamma   90.00
#
_symmetry.space_group_name_H-M   'P 1'
#
loop_
_entity.id
_entity.type
_entity.pdbx_description
1 polymer ?
#
loop_
_entity_poly.entity_id
_entity_poly.type
_entity_poly.pdbx_seq_one_letter_code
_entity_poly.pdbx_strand_id
1 'polypeptide(L)'
;VEKPGVCPHERINCKTRGPDLCQNDEQCIEQMKCCSFACGKKCMDPLKEPCLLPLDQGNCNINIRHWYFDNKHHLCKPFTYGGCLGNANNFISKEHCKMACTFLVKEGHCPLFPFKDRMECSAQCKSDIDCPQSDKCCESMCGFVCAMAWAAKSGFCPHKPVVCSKIDRPVCLRDYDCPLSQKCCSRCGLKCLEPQK
;
A
#
# COMPACT_ATOMS: atom_id res chain seq x y z
N VAL A 1 31.39 -3.13 -3.80
CA VAL A 1 30.89 -2.64 -5.11
C VAL A 1 29.41 -2.32 -4.95
N GLU A 2 28.97 -1.14 -5.35
CA GLU A 2 27.55 -0.78 -5.29
C GLU A 2 26.80 -1.44 -6.45
N LYS A 3 25.77 -2.24 -6.14
CA LYS A 3 24.95 -2.91 -7.16
C LYS A 3 23.87 -1.96 -7.69
N PRO A 4 23.42 -2.13 -8.95
CA PRO A 4 22.38 -1.29 -9.54
C PRO A 4 21.02 -1.45 -8.83
N GLY A 5 20.21 -0.39 -8.85
CA GLY A 5 18.90 -0.34 -8.20
C GLY A 5 18.89 0.50 -6.92
N VAL A 6 17.69 0.83 -6.43
CA VAL A 6 17.49 1.70 -5.26
C VAL A 6 16.82 0.90 -4.15
N CYS A 7 17.32 1.05 -2.92
CA CYS A 7 16.68 0.45 -1.76
C CYS A 7 15.28 1.04 -1.53
N PRO A 8 14.30 0.24 -1.09
CA PRO A 8 13.01 0.79 -0.68
C PRO A 8 13.24 1.77 0.49
N HIS A 9 12.43 2.83 0.54
CA HIS A 9 12.49 3.79 1.64
C HIS A 9 12.21 3.10 2.97
N GLU A 10 12.94 3.48 4.01
CA GLU A 10 12.69 3.04 5.38
C GLU A 10 11.33 3.57 5.85
N ARG A 11 10.45 2.68 6.25
CA ARG A 11 9.03 3.01 6.57
C ARG A 11 8.75 3.06 8.06
N ILE A 12 9.75 2.71 8.88
CA ILE A 12 9.58 2.64 10.32
C ILE A 12 10.66 3.44 11.04
N ASN A 13 10.24 4.18 12.08
CA ASN A 13 11.17 4.83 12.98
C ASN A 13 11.50 3.90 14.15
N CYS A 14 12.75 3.48 14.22
CA CYS A 14 13.19 2.41 15.10
C CYS A 14 13.73 2.98 16.40
N LYS A 15 13.05 2.67 17.51
CA LYS A 15 13.60 2.90 18.85
C LYS A 15 14.74 1.94 19.18
N THR A 16 14.68 0.73 18.61
CA THR A 16 15.68 -0.33 18.77
C THR A 16 16.10 -0.84 17.40
N ARG A 17 17.40 -1.07 17.22
CA ARG A 17 17.93 -1.69 16.00
C ARG A 17 17.79 -3.20 16.10
N GLY A 18 17.32 -3.81 15.02
CA GLY A 18 17.41 -5.24 14.79
C GLY A 18 18.83 -5.65 14.35
N PRO A 19 19.09 -6.95 14.28
CA PRO A 19 20.36 -7.46 13.77
C PRO A 19 20.51 -7.15 12.28
N ASP A 20 21.71 -6.69 11.90
CA ASP A 20 22.09 -6.50 10.50
C ASP A 20 22.47 -7.86 9.89
N LEU A 21 21.76 -8.27 8.85
CA LEU A 21 22.01 -9.50 8.09
C LEU A 21 23.05 -9.30 6.98
N CYS A 22 23.36 -8.05 6.66
CA CYS A 22 24.39 -7.66 5.69
C CYS A 22 25.01 -6.32 6.08
N GLN A 23 26.22 -6.06 5.63
CA GLN A 23 26.94 -4.81 5.83
C GLN A 23 27.03 -3.98 4.54
N ASN A 24 27.18 -4.67 3.41
CA ASN A 24 27.32 -4.10 2.07
C ASN A 24 26.72 -5.04 0.99
N ASP A 25 26.61 -4.55 -0.25
CA ASP A 25 25.98 -5.27 -1.37
C ASP A 25 26.70 -6.58 -1.74
N GLU A 26 27.99 -6.73 -1.44
CA GLU A 26 28.78 -7.91 -1.82
C GLU A 26 28.39 -9.17 -1.04
N GLN A 27 27.86 -9.00 0.17
CA GLN A 27 27.38 -10.10 1.01
C GLN A 27 26.02 -10.63 0.57
N CYS A 28 25.32 -9.89 -0.30
CA CYS A 28 24.04 -10.30 -0.84
C CYS A 28 24.23 -11.07 -2.15
N ILE A 29 23.47 -12.13 -2.36
CA ILE A 29 23.57 -12.95 -3.57
C ILE A 29 23.06 -12.18 -4.82
N GLU A 30 23.61 -12.50 -5.98
CA GLU A 30 23.15 -12.00 -7.28
C GLU A 30 22.99 -10.45 -7.34
N GLN A 31 21.85 -9.96 -7.83
CA GLN A 31 21.49 -8.53 -7.90
C GLN A 31 20.92 -7.97 -6.59
N MET A 32 20.88 -8.72 -5.49
CA MET A 32 20.33 -8.23 -4.22
C MET A 32 21.23 -7.16 -3.60
N LYS A 33 20.62 -6.08 -3.10
CA LYS A 33 21.28 -4.97 -2.41
C LYS A 33 21.14 -5.09 -0.90
N CYS A 34 22.14 -4.62 -0.17
CA CYS A 34 22.10 -4.51 1.27
C CYS A 34 21.44 -3.18 1.66
N CYS A 35 20.22 -3.27 2.18
CA CYS A 35 19.36 -2.13 2.38
C CYS A 35 18.90 -2.04 3.83
N SER A 36 18.85 -0.83 4.38
CA SER A 36 18.23 -0.57 5.68
C SER A 36 16.72 -0.66 5.55
N PHE A 37 16.12 -1.65 6.20
CA PHE A 37 14.68 -1.82 6.23
C PHE A 37 14.24 -2.58 7.47
N ALA A 38 13.17 -2.08 8.09
CA ALA A 38 12.57 -2.68 9.28
C ALA A 38 13.55 -2.79 10.46
N CYS A 39 14.26 -1.69 10.75
CA CYS A 39 15.22 -1.54 11.86
C CYS A 39 16.55 -2.28 11.73
N GLY A 40 16.91 -2.80 10.56
CA GLY A 40 18.22 -3.41 10.33
C GLY A 40 18.56 -3.49 8.86
N LYS A 41 19.77 -3.92 8.53
CA LYS A 41 20.21 -4.15 7.16
C LYS A 41 19.85 -5.54 6.69
N LYS A 42 19.22 -5.64 5.52
CA LYS A 42 18.82 -6.91 4.91
C LYS A 42 19.14 -6.91 3.42
N CYS A 43 19.44 -8.10 2.90
CA CYS A 43 19.54 -8.30 1.46
C CYS A 43 18.14 -8.23 0.86
N MET A 44 17.95 -7.33 -0.11
CA MET A 44 16.66 -7.11 -0.77
C MET A 44 16.83 -7.04 -2.29
N ASP A 45 15.84 -7.56 -3.00
CA ASP A 45 15.72 -7.39 -4.44
C ASP A 45 15.16 -5.97 -4.71
N PRO A 46 15.92 -5.08 -5.38
CA PRO A 46 15.48 -3.70 -5.63
C PRO A 46 14.24 -3.60 -6.53
N LEU A 47 13.82 -4.69 -7.18
CA LEU A 47 12.64 -4.75 -8.04
C LEU A 47 11.39 -5.29 -7.32
N LYS A 48 11.52 -5.79 -6.08
CA LYS A 48 10.40 -6.40 -5.36
C LYS A 48 10.02 -5.61 -4.11
N GLU A 49 8.73 -5.38 -3.95
CA GLU A 49 8.16 -4.74 -2.78
C GLU A 49 8.14 -5.72 -1.58
N PRO A 50 8.84 -5.42 -0.45
CA PRO A 50 8.92 -6.29 0.72
C PRO A 50 7.57 -6.83 1.19
N CYS A 51 6.55 -5.98 1.24
CA CYS A 51 5.23 -6.35 1.76
C CYS A 51 4.42 -7.24 0.81
N LEU A 52 4.86 -7.42 -0.44
CA LEU A 52 4.22 -8.32 -1.41
C LEU A 52 4.92 -9.67 -1.53
N LEU A 53 6.05 -9.85 -0.85
CA LEU A 53 6.77 -11.12 -0.86
C LEU A 53 6.02 -12.18 -0.04
N PRO A 54 6.13 -13.47 -0.39
CA PRO A 54 5.58 -14.55 0.42
C PRO A 54 6.28 -14.62 1.79
N LEU A 55 5.69 -15.33 2.76
CA LEU A 55 6.42 -15.68 3.98
C LEU A 55 7.58 -16.61 3.62
N ASP A 56 8.73 -16.39 4.26
CA ASP A 56 9.91 -17.24 4.05
C ASP A 56 10.60 -17.48 5.39
N GLN A 57 10.55 -18.75 5.82
CA GLN A 57 11.14 -19.20 7.06
C GLN A 57 12.68 -19.16 7.01
N GLY A 58 13.28 -19.18 5.82
CA GLY A 58 14.71 -19.42 5.67
C GLY A 58 15.10 -20.86 5.99
N ASN A 59 16.40 -21.16 5.88
CA ASN A 59 16.91 -22.54 5.93
C ASN A 59 17.74 -22.86 7.19
N CYS A 60 17.78 -21.95 8.16
CA CYS A 60 18.43 -22.19 9.45
C CYS A 60 17.46 -22.80 10.47
N ASN A 61 18.03 -23.44 11.51
CA ASN A 61 17.28 -24.20 12.52
C ASN A 61 17.17 -23.47 13.86
N ILE A 62 16.90 -22.17 13.83
CA ILE A 62 16.58 -21.37 15.03
C ILE A 62 15.09 -21.09 15.04
N ASN A 63 14.43 -21.20 16.20
CA ASN A 63 13.01 -20.90 16.33
C ASN A 63 12.79 -19.49 16.85
N ILE A 64 12.78 -18.49 15.96
CA ILE A 64 12.55 -17.09 16.32
C ILE A 64 11.16 -16.66 15.89
N ARG A 65 10.37 -16.10 16.82
CA ARG A 65 9.03 -15.60 16.49
C ARG A 65 9.11 -14.24 15.83
N HIS A 66 8.80 -14.18 14.54
CA HIS A 66 8.73 -12.96 13.75
C HIS A 66 7.33 -12.78 13.16
N TRP A 67 7.13 -11.70 12.41
CA TRP A 67 5.86 -11.33 11.78
C TRP A 67 6.06 -11.13 10.29
N TYR A 68 5.12 -11.59 9.48
CA TYR A 68 5.06 -11.30 8.05
C TYR A 68 3.71 -10.63 7.73
N PHE A 69 3.67 -9.87 6.66
CA PHE A 69 2.46 -9.29 6.13
C PHE A 69 1.79 -10.26 5.17
N ASP A 70 0.60 -10.72 5.54
CA ASP A 70 -0.27 -11.48 4.66
C ASP A 70 -1.02 -10.52 3.74
N ASN A 71 -0.48 -10.30 2.54
CA ASN A 71 -1.07 -9.39 1.56
C ASN A 71 -2.49 -9.80 1.14
N LYS A 72 -2.85 -11.09 1.18
CA LYS A 72 -4.19 -11.55 0.79
C LYS A 72 -5.27 -11.08 1.78
N HIS A 73 -4.92 -11.03 3.06
CA HIS A 73 -5.86 -10.65 4.12
C HIS A 73 -5.55 -9.27 4.71
N HIS A 74 -4.51 -8.59 4.23
CA HIS A 74 -4.00 -7.32 4.74
C HIS A 74 -3.71 -7.33 6.25
N LEU A 75 -3.15 -8.44 6.75
CA LEU A 75 -2.91 -8.66 8.18
C LEU A 75 -1.48 -9.09 8.46
N CYS A 76 -0.88 -8.51 9.49
CA CYS A 76 0.37 -9.01 10.04
C CYS A 76 0.13 -10.26 10.87
N LYS A 77 0.73 -11.38 10.46
CA LYS A 77 0.60 -12.68 11.11
C LYS A 77 1.97 -13.13 11.66
N PRO A 78 2.01 -13.81 12.82
CA PRO A 78 3.25 -14.35 13.35
C PRO A 78 3.68 -15.57 12.52
N PHE A 79 4.98 -15.80 12.42
CA PHE A 79 5.58 -17.01 11.85
C PHE A 79 6.90 -17.33 12.55
N THR A 80 7.38 -18.55 12.37
CA THR A 80 8.69 -18.99 12.86
C THR A 80 9.72 -18.67 11.79
N TYR A 81 10.68 -17.80 12.11
CA TYR A 81 11.84 -17.51 11.29
C TYR A 81 13.02 -18.36 11.76
N GLY A 82 13.66 -19.04 10.80
CA GLY A 82 14.79 -19.95 10.98
C GLY A 82 16.08 -19.29 11.47
N GLY A 83 16.16 -17.95 11.47
CA GLY A 83 17.30 -17.18 11.95
C GLY A 83 18.33 -16.79 10.89
N CYS A 84 18.22 -17.31 9.67
CA CYS A 84 19.03 -16.87 8.53
C CYS A 84 18.26 -17.00 7.22
N LEU A 85 18.78 -16.38 6.17
CA LEU A 85 18.14 -16.30 4.85
C LEU A 85 16.73 -15.69 4.99
N GLY A 86 15.76 -16.17 4.20
CA GLY A 86 14.44 -15.55 4.17
C GLY A 86 14.38 -14.37 3.21
N ASN A 87 13.31 -13.60 3.33
CA ASN A 87 13.10 -12.39 2.54
C ASN A 87 12.69 -11.19 3.41
N ALA A 88 12.49 -10.04 2.76
CA ALA A 88 12.22 -8.77 3.44
C ALA A 88 10.83 -8.67 4.11
N ASN A 89 9.88 -9.58 3.81
CA ASN A 89 8.59 -9.68 4.49
C ASN A 89 8.73 -10.35 5.86
N ASN A 90 9.58 -9.77 6.71
CA ASN A 90 10.01 -10.37 7.95
C ASN A 90 10.30 -9.26 8.97
N PHE A 91 9.48 -9.18 10.02
CA PHE A 91 9.48 -8.10 11.00
C PHE A 91 9.60 -8.64 12.43
N ILE A 92 10.34 -7.93 13.28
CA ILE A 92 10.59 -8.33 14.68
C ILE A 92 9.32 -8.22 15.53
N SER A 93 8.43 -7.27 15.20
CA SER A 93 7.19 -7.03 15.93
C SER A 93 5.99 -6.87 14.98
N LYS A 94 4.78 -7.10 15.52
CA LYS A 94 3.53 -6.87 14.80
C LYS A 94 3.40 -5.41 14.39
N GLU A 95 3.84 -4.51 15.26
CA GLU A 95 3.81 -3.07 15.08
C GLU A 95 4.72 -2.66 13.92
N HIS A 96 5.95 -3.19 13.85
CA HIS A 96 6.86 -2.92 12.74
C HIS A 96 6.29 -3.42 11.41
N CYS A 97 5.71 -4.61 11.39
CA CYS A 97 5.01 -5.12 10.21
C CYS A 97 3.86 -4.20 9.79
N LYS A 98 3.02 -3.77 10.75
CA LYS A 98 1.89 -2.89 10.46
C LYS A 98 2.35 -1.55 9.91
N MET A 99 3.36 -0.95 10.52
CA MET A 99 3.92 0.32 10.08
C MET A 99 4.58 0.20 8.69
N ALA A 100 5.27 -0.90 8.41
CA ALA A 100 5.92 -1.10 7.13
C ALA A 100 4.96 -1.43 5.97
N CYS A 101 3.87 -2.16 6.25
CA CYS A 101 3.05 -2.80 5.21
C CYS A 101 1.57 -2.47 5.23
N THR A 102 0.98 -2.13 6.38
CA THR A 102 -0.48 -1.87 6.44
C THR A 102 -0.83 -0.49 5.86
N PHE A 103 0.13 0.44 5.77
CA PHE A 103 -0.09 1.78 5.21
C PHE A 103 0.06 1.87 3.68
N LEU A 104 0.12 0.73 2.96
CA LEU A 104 0.22 0.71 1.50
C LEU A 104 -1.01 1.28 0.77
N VAL A 105 -2.15 1.38 1.46
CA VAL A 105 -3.34 2.10 0.98
C VAL A 105 -3.77 3.02 2.11
N LYS A 106 -3.52 4.32 1.96
CA LYS A 106 -4.12 5.30 2.88
C LYS A 106 -5.62 5.33 2.65
N GLU A 107 -6.37 5.53 3.73
CA GLU A 107 -7.83 5.62 3.70
C GLU A 107 -8.31 6.70 2.71
N GLY A 108 -9.41 6.43 2.02
CA GLY A 108 -9.99 7.33 1.01
C GLY A 108 -9.63 6.97 -0.44
N HIS A 109 -10.13 7.76 -1.39
CA HIS A 109 -9.96 7.55 -2.83
C HIS A 109 -9.18 8.70 -3.47
N CYS A 110 -8.54 8.42 -4.61
CA CYS A 110 -7.90 9.46 -5.40
C CYS A 110 -8.92 10.44 -5.99
N PRO A 111 -8.63 11.74 -6.01
CA PRO A 111 -9.47 12.70 -6.72
C PRO A 111 -9.45 12.42 -8.22
N LEU A 112 -10.57 12.66 -8.90
CA LEU A 112 -10.63 12.53 -10.35
C LEU A 112 -9.98 13.76 -11.00
N PHE A 113 -8.89 13.54 -11.75
CA PHE A 113 -8.25 14.56 -12.56
C PHE A 113 -8.91 14.62 -13.97
N PRO A 114 -9.15 15.81 -14.55
CA PRO A 114 -9.70 15.92 -15.91
C PRO A 114 -8.69 15.41 -16.96
N PHE A 115 -9.03 14.42 -17.78
CA PHE A 115 -8.10 13.77 -18.73
C PHE A 115 -7.76 14.56 -20.02
N LYS A 116 -8.09 15.85 -20.11
CA LYS A 116 -7.82 16.62 -21.33
C LYS A 116 -6.37 17.10 -21.32
N ASP A 117 -5.54 16.47 -22.15
CA ASP A 117 -4.12 16.76 -22.39
C ASP A 117 -3.16 16.14 -21.36
N ARG A 118 -2.80 14.86 -21.57
CA ARG A 118 -1.78 14.15 -20.80
C ARG A 118 -0.39 14.72 -21.14
N MET A 119 0.34 15.23 -20.15
CA MET A 119 1.71 15.71 -20.31
C MET A 119 2.68 14.70 -19.69
N GLU A 120 3.83 14.43 -20.31
CA GLU A 120 4.87 13.59 -19.68
C GLU A 120 5.62 14.40 -18.62
N CYS A 121 5.47 14.01 -17.36
CA CYS A 121 6.25 14.52 -16.23
C CYS A 121 6.82 13.37 -15.39
N SER A 122 7.82 13.65 -14.57
CA SER A 122 8.36 12.71 -13.59
C SER A 122 7.33 12.43 -12.49
N ALA A 123 7.07 11.15 -12.22
CA ALA A 123 6.22 10.73 -11.10
C ALA A 123 6.78 11.26 -9.76
N GLN A 124 5.96 11.99 -9.01
CA GLN A 124 6.32 12.56 -7.71
C GLN A 124 6.17 11.53 -6.57
N CYS A 125 5.36 10.50 -6.80
CA CYS A 125 5.16 9.39 -5.88
C CYS A 125 5.03 8.08 -6.68
N LYS A 126 5.29 6.95 -6.03
CA LYS A 126 5.04 5.61 -6.57
C LYS A 126 3.89 4.92 -5.83
N SER A 127 3.60 5.34 -4.60
CA SER A 127 2.60 4.75 -3.71
C SER A 127 2.14 5.74 -2.64
N ASP A 128 0.99 5.50 -2.00
CA ASP A 128 0.38 6.38 -0.99
C ASP A 128 1.34 6.80 0.15
N ILE A 129 2.33 5.95 0.44
CA ILE A 129 3.33 6.19 1.49
C ILE A 129 4.36 7.26 1.13
N ASP A 130 4.57 7.54 -0.15
CA ASP A 130 5.49 8.59 -0.61
C ASP A 130 4.89 9.99 -0.37
N CYS A 131 3.59 10.01 -0.05
CA CYS A 131 2.82 11.22 0.17
C CYS A 131 2.73 11.56 1.65
N PRO A 132 2.65 12.84 2.03
CA PRO A 132 2.52 13.24 3.43
C PRO A 132 1.13 12.89 3.98
N GLN A 133 1.01 12.84 5.32
CA GLN A 133 -0.28 12.78 6.03
C GLN A 133 -1.24 11.70 5.46
N SER A 134 -2.45 12.10 5.07
CA SER A 134 -3.49 11.25 4.45
C SER A 134 -3.48 11.29 2.93
N ASP A 135 -2.50 11.93 2.29
CA ASP A 135 -2.48 12.08 0.84
C ASP A 135 -2.17 10.76 0.15
N LYS A 136 -2.91 10.46 -0.91
CA LYS A 136 -2.73 9.25 -1.71
C LYS A 136 -1.89 9.56 -2.94
N CYS A 137 -1.17 8.55 -3.42
CA CYS A 137 -0.45 8.65 -4.67
C CYS A 137 -1.39 8.34 -5.81
N CYS A 138 -1.76 9.38 -6.53
CA CYS A 138 -2.86 9.35 -7.48
C CYS A 138 -2.37 9.58 -8.89
N GLU A 139 -2.91 8.80 -9.82
CA GLU A 139 -2.67 9.04 -11.24
C GLU A 139 -3.37 10.33 -11.66
N SER A 140 -2.58 11.28 -12.14
CA SER A 140 -3.00 12.60 -12.61
C SER A 140 -2.74 12.75 -14.11
N MET A 141 -2.99 13.96 -14.61
CA MET A 141 -2.69 14.33 -16.00
C MET A 141 -1.19 14.26 -16.34
N CYS A 142 -0.31 14.24 -15.33
CA CYS A 142 1.14 14.31 -15.48
C CYS A 142 1.88 13.18 -14.74
N GLY A 143 1.29 11.98 -14.66
CA GLY A 143 1.84 10.85 -13.93
C GLY A 143 1.31 10.75 -12.50
N PHE A 144 2.07 10.14 -11.59
CA PHE A 144 1.65 9.94 -10.20
C PHE A 144 2.03 11.12 -9.31
N VAL A 145 1.05 11.69 -8.60
CA VAL A 145 1.23 12.84 -7.70
C VAL A 145 0.55 12.59 -6.35
N CYS A 146 1.07 13.23 -5.30
CA CYS A 146 0.43 13.20 -4.00
C CYS A 146 -0.78 14.11 -3.98
N ALA A 147 -1.95 13.53 -3.73
CA ALA A 147 -3.20 14.26 -3.71
C ALA A 147 -4.00 13.91 -2.46
N MET A 148 -4.69 14.91 -1.90
CA MET A 148 -5.53 14.68 -0.72
C MET A 148 -6.54 13.57 -0.98
N ALA A 149 -6.53 12.55 -0.14
CA ALA A 149 -7.51 11.48 -0.22
C ALA A 149 -8.91 12.05 0.00
N TRP A 150 -9.77 11.81 -0.97
CA TRP A 150 -11.19 12.05 -0.84
C TRP A 150 -11.75 11.01 0.14
N ALA A 151 -12.16 11.49 1.33
CA ALA A 151 -12.87 10.68 2.32
C ALA A 151 -14.17 10.17 1.69
N ALA A 152 -14.14 8.95 1.15
CA ALA A 152 -15.35 8.32 0.64
C ALA A 152 -16.33 8.22 1.79
N LYS A 153 -17.56 8.71 1.57
CA LYS A 153 -18.60 8.64 2.60
C LYS A 153 -18.78 7.17 2.99
N SER A 154 -18.80 6.92 4.29
CA SER A 154 -18.78 5.57 4.86
C SER A 154 -19.98 4.73 4.42
N GLY A 155 -19.78 3.42 4.25
CA GLY A 155 -20.82 2.44 3.89
C GLY A 155 -20.99 2.17 2.39
N PHE A 156 -21.86 1.22 2.05
CA PHE A 156 -22.01 0.68 0.69
C PHE A 156 -23.28 1.20 0.00
N CYS A 157 -23.24 1.30 -1.33
CA CYS A 157 -24.44 1.62 -2.09
C CYS A 157 -25.49 0.51 -1.94
N PRO A 158 -26.78 0.85 -1.76
CA PRO A 158 -27.85 -0.12 -1.76
C PRO A 158 -27.83 -0.97 -3.03
N HIS A 159 -28.06 -2.28 -2.90
CA HIS A 159 -28.09 -3.22 -4.04
C HIS A 159 -28.94 -2.69 -5.19
N LYS A 160 -28.43 -2.72 -6.42
CA LYS A 160 -29.18 -2.32 -7.62
C LYS A 160 -30.28 -3.34 -7.94
N PRO A 161 -31.51 -2.93 -8.32
CA PRO A 161 -32.54 -3.85 -8.76
C PRO A 161 -32.14 -4.50 -10.08
N VAL A 162 -32.53 -5.75 -10.25
CA VAL A 162 -32.17 -6.59 -11.41
C VAL A 162 -32.72 -6.00 -12.71
N VAL A 163 -33.92 -5.40 -12.66
CA VAL A 163 -34.56 -4.74 -13.79
C VAL A 163 -34.91 -3.31 -13.42
N CYS A 164 -34.56 -2.37 -14.30
CA CYS A 164 -34.95 -0.98 -14.20
C CYS A 164 -36.01 -0.68 -15.24
N SER A 165 -37.26 -0.43 -14.82
CA SER A 165 -38.35 -0.08 -15.72
C SER A 165 -38.14 1.27 -16.43
N LYS A 166 -37.32 2.14 -15.83
CA LYS A 166 -36.92 3.45 -16.37
C LYS A 166 -35.52 3.79 -15.86
N ILE A 167 -34.70 4.43 -16.70
CA ILE A 167 -33.41 4.99 -16.29
C ILE A 167 -33.61 6.49 -16.09
N ASP A 168 -33.41 6.95 -14.87
CA ASP A 168 -33.52 8.36 -14.52
C ASP A 168 -32.24 9.12 -14.89
N ARG A 169 -32.41 10.43 -15.17
CA ARG A 169 -31.28 11.34 -15.43
C ARG A 169 -30.36 11.40 -14.20
N PRO A 170 -29.03 11.41 -14.37
CA PRO A 170 -28.08 11.47 -13.25
C PRO A 170 -28.28 12.75 -12.43
N VAL A 171 -28.45 12.58 -11.12
CA VAL A 171 -28.55 13.66 -10.12
C VAL A 171 -27.18 13.99 -9.52
N CYS A 172 -26.27 13.02 -9.52
CA CYS A 172 -24.92 13.13 -9.04
C CYS A 172 -23.97 12.43 -10.02
N LEU A 173 -22.69 12.77 -9.97
CA LEU A 173 -21.62 12.06 -10.68
C LEU A 173 -20.65 11.40 -9.70
N ARG A 174 -20.54 11.94 -8.48
CA ARG A 174 -19.65 11.49 -7.40
C ARG A 174 -20.33 11.65 -6.04
N ASP A 175 -19.82 10.95 -5.03
CA ASP A 175 -20.33 11.04 -3.65
C ASP A 175 -20.38 12.50 -3.14
N TYR A 176 -19.41 13.35 -3.48
CA TYR A 176 -19.39 14.75 -3.02
C TYR A 176 -20.50 15.62 -3.59
N ASP A 177 -21.09 15.22 -4.72
CA ASP A 177 -22.24 15.92 -5.29
C ASP A 177 -23.51 15.66 -4.43
N CYS A 178 -23.44 14.71 -3.50
CA CYS A 178 -24.51 14.32 -2.60
C CYS A 178 -24.36 14.91 -1.19
N PRO A 179 -25.44 15.40 -0.58
CA PRO A 179 -25.40 16.04 0.74
C PRO A 179 -25.08 15.03 1.85
N LEU A 180 -24.60 15.55 2.99
CA LEU A 180 -24.44 14.79 4.24
C LEU A 180 -23.59 13.50 4.07
N SER A 181 -24.15 12.34 4.45
CA SER A 181 -23.56 11.01 4.35
C SER A 181 -23.94 10.27 3.06
N GLN A 182 -24.73 10.86 2.16
CA GLN A 182 -25.26 10.16 0.99
C GLN A 182 -24.20 9.90 -0.07
N LYS A 183 -24.19 8.67 -0.59
CA LYS A 183 -23.30 8.25 -1.69
C LYS A 183 -24.01 8.38 -3.03
N CYS A 184 -23.24 8.66 -4.08
CA CYS A 184 -23.74 8.66 -5.45
C CYS A 184 -23.75 7.23 -5.98
N CYS A 185 -24.94 6.63 -6.04
CA CYS A 185 -25.11 5.22 -6.31
C CYS A 185 -25.74 4.95 -7.67
N SER A 186 -25.22 3.93 -8.37
CA SER A 186 -25.65 3.48 -9.70
C SER A 186 -26.89 2.58 -9.64
N ARG A 187 -28.01 3.14 -9.22
CA ARG A 187 -29.33 2.50 -9.28
C ARG A 187 -29.90 2.61 -10.70
N CYS A 188 -31.21 2.74 -10.86
CA CYS A 188 -31.84 3.03 -12.15
C CYS A 188 -31.58 4.51 -12.56
N GLY A 189 -30.30 4.89 -12.66
CA GLY A 189 -29.79 6.26 -12.69
C GLY A 189 -28.84 6.56 -11.51
N LEU A 190 -27.94 7.54 -11.66
CA LEU A 190 -27.06 8.00 -10.58
C LEU A 190 -27.84 8.89 -9.60
N LYS A 191 -27.96 8.45 -8.35
CA LYS A 191 -28.74 9.14 -7.31
C LYS A 191 -27.99 9.15 -6.00
N CYS A 192 -28.22 10.21 -5.22
CA CYS A 192 -27.75 10.30 -3.85
C CYS A 192 -28.61 9.39 -2.95
N LEU A 193 -27.98 8.39 -2.35
CA LEU A 193 -28.65 7.41 -1.48
C LEU A 193 -27.89 7.29 -0.16
N GLU A 194 -28.65 7.05 0.91
CA GLU A 194 -28.03 6.70 2.19
C GLU A 194 -27.28 5.36 2.07
N PRO A 195 -26.02 5.30 2.51
CA PRO A 195 -25.23 4.10 2.47
C PRO A 195 -25.73 3.04 3.47
N GLN A 196 -25.64 1.77 3.08
CA GLN A 196 -25.85 0.63 3.97
C GLN A 196 -24.58 0.37 4.79
N LYS A 197 -24.75 0.02 6.07
CA LYS A 197 -23.65 -0.33 6.97
C LYS A 197 -23.11 -1.71 6.66
#